data_AF-A0A672MHS1-F1
#
_entry.id   AF-A0A672MHS1-F1
#
_cell.length_a   1.000
_cell.length_b   1.000
_cell.length_c   1.000
_cell.angle_alpha   90.00
_cell.angle_beta   90.00
_cell.angle_gamma   90.00
#
_symmetry.space_group_name_H-M   'P 1'
#
loop_
_entity.id
_entity.type
_entity.pdbx_description
1 polymer ?
#
loop_
_entity_poly.entity_id
_entity_poly.type
_entity_poly.pdbx_seq_one_letter_code
_entity_poly.pdbx_strand_id
1 'polypeptide(L)'
;MICRFCSFTGGISREYVVIQEQKTWKQAQAYCTANHIDLATVQSDEDWANLRDVVQKMTKTAWIGLYNDINSWRWSYQNKEIAFSTWSSGEPNNYGGYEACGATKGSSWNDYDCNSLFPFFCFNGKK
;
A
#
# COMPACT_ATOMS: atom_id res chain seq x y z
N MET A 1 -11.29 -43.47 15.91
CA MET A 1 -10.65 -42.29 16.51
C MET A 1 -9.32 -42.07 15.82
N ILE A 2 -9.24 -41.17 14.84
CA ILE A 2 -8.02 -40.43 14.42
C ILE A 2 -8.58 -39.23 13.65
N CYS A 3 -8.60 -38.08 14.32
CA CYS A 3 -8.79 -36.79 13.68
C CYS A 3 -7.39 -36.40 13.17
N ARG A 4 -7.17 -36.45 11.86
CA ARG A 4 -5.95 -35.90 11.26
C ARG A 4 -6.11 -34.39 11.22
N PHE A 5 -5.21 -33.70 11.92
CA PHE A 5 -5.06 -32.26 11.87
C PHE A 5 -5.02 -31.77 10.41
N CYS A 6 -6.07 -31.11 9.95
CA CYS A 6 -5.97 -30.19 8.83
C CYS A 6 -5.17 -28.99 9.33
N SER A 7 -3.87 -28.94 8.99
CA SER A 7 -3.13 -27.68 9.06
C SER A 7 -3.76 -26.72 8.06
N PHE A 8 -4.67 -25.88 8.55
CA PHE A 8 -4.94 -24.61 7.90
C PHE A 8 -3.72 -23.74 8.14
N THR A 9 -2.77 -23.75 7.21
CA THR A 9 -1.96 -22.56 7.01
C THR A 9 -2.90 -21.50 6.42
N GLY A 10 -3.70 -20.89 7.29
CA GLY A 10 -4.47 -19.71 6.96
C GLY A 10 -3.48 -18.61 6.66
N GLY A 11 -3.02 -18.53 5.41
CA GLY A 11 -2.43 -17.31 4.89
C GLY A 11 -3.41 -16.19 5.20
N ILE A 12 -2.97 -15.17 5.93
CA ILE A 12 -3.80 -14.00 6.21
C ILE A 12 -4.18 -13.42 4.86
N SER A 13 -5.44 -13.61 4.44
CA SER A 13 -5.97 -12.94 3.25
C SER A 13 -5.81 -11.44 3.49
N ARG A 14 -5.00 -10.80 2.66
CA ARG A 14 -4.76 -9.36 2.75
C ARG A 14 -5.97 -8.62 2.25
N GLU A 15 -6.80 -8.14 3.17
CA GLU A 15 -7.94 -7.29 2.83
C GLU A 15 -7.50 -5.83 2.75
N TYR A 16 -7.99 -5.11 1.74
CA TYR A 16 -7.72 -3.69 1.56
C TYR A 16 -9.02 -2.90 1.59
N VAL A 17 -9.00 -1.79 2.30
CA VAL A 17 -10.12 -0.83 2.36
C VAL A 17 -9.67 0.48 1.76
N VAL A 18 -10.50 1.05 0.89
CA VAL A 18 -10.30 2.40 0.37
C VAL A 18 -10.98 3.43 1.26
N ILE A 19 -10.25 4.48 1.61
CA ILE A 19 -10.77 5.66 2.29
C ILE A 19 -10.79 6.81 1.29
N GLN A 20 -11.98 7.39 1.07
CA GLN A 20 -12.21 8.44 0.07
C GLN A 20 -11.81 9.85 0.54
N GLU A 21 -11.41 10.01 1.81
CA GLU A 21 -10.93 11.28 2.35
C GLU A 21 -9.59 11.67 1.71
N GLN A 22 -9.44 12.94 1.34
CA GLN A 22 -8.18 13.43 0.77
C GLN A 22 -7.23 13.87 1.89
N LYS A 23 -6.07 13.20 1.99
CA LYS A 23 -5.09 13.43 3.04
C LYS A 23 -3.67 13.42 2.48
N THR A 24 -2.75 14.11 3.17
CA THR A 24 -1.32 13.92 2.92
C THR A 24 -0.92 12.49 3.28
N TRP A 25 0.20 11.99 2.76
CA TRP A 25 0.64 10.62 3.04
C TRP A 25 0.76 10.35 4.55
N LYS A 26 1.35 11.30 5.29
CA LYS A 26 1.49 11.22 6.76
C LYS A 26 0.14 11.20 7.48
N GLN A 27 -0.82 12.01 7.04
CA GLN A 27 -2.17 12.03 7.61
C GLN A 27 -2.95 10.75 7.29
N ALA A 28 -2.77 10.19 6.09
CA ALA A 28 -3.35 8.91 5.68
C ALA A 28 -2.78 7.74 6.50
N GLN A 29 -1.46 7.71 6.71
CA GLN A 29 -0.79 6.73 7.57
C GLN A 29 -1.31 6.79 9.01
N ALA A 30 -1.43 7.99 9.57
CA ALA A 30 -2.00 8.18 10.91
C ALA A 30 -3.45 7.70 10.99
N TYR A 31 -4.25 7.95 9.95
CA TYR A 31 -5.63 7.45 9.89
C TYR A 31 -5.66 5.92 9.87
N CYS A 32 -4.87 5.27 9.01
CA CYS A 32 -4.90 3.82 8.89
C CYS A 32 -4.37 3.13 10.14
N THR A 33 -3.35 3.67 10.82
CA THR A 33 -2.85 3.07 12.07
C THR A 33 -3.83 3.24 13.24
N ALA A 34 -4.61 4.32 13.24
CA ALA A 34 -5.68 4.54 14.22
C ALA A 34 -6.89 3.61 14.00
N ASN A 35 -7.33 3.44 12.75
CA ASN A 35 -8.60 2.76 12.42
C ASN A 35 -8.43 1.34 11.87
N HIS A 36 -7.24 0.97 11.41
CA HIS A 36 -6.88 -0.29 10.76
C HIS A 36 -5.48 -0.76 11.23
N ILE A 37 -4.76 -1.56 10.43
CA ILE A 37 -3.37 -1.94 10.72
C ILE A 37 -2.40 -0.81 10.34
N ASP A 38 -2.35 -0.46 9.05
CA ASP A 38 -1.51 0.61 8.48
C ASP A 38 -2.01 0.91 7.05
N LEU A 39 -1.34 1.80 6.30
CA LEU A 39 -1.52 1.90 4.85
C LEU A 39 -1.24 0.57 4.16
N ALA A 40 -1.84 0.36 3.00
CA ALA A 40 -1.72 -0.85 2.20
C ALA A 40 -0.25 -1.16 1.87
N THR A 41 0.15 -2.41 2.07
CA THR A 41 1.49 -2.90 1.72
C THR A 41 1.40 -4.05 0.75
N VAL A 42 2.30 -4.08 -0.22
CA VAL A 42 2.31 -5.09 -1.30
C VAL A 42 3.69 -5.73 -1.37
N GLN A 43 3.78 -7.02 -1.06
CA GLN A 43 5.05 -7.74 -0.98
C GLN A 43 5.12 -8.95 -1.92
N SER A 44 4.08 -9.18 -2.74
CA SER A 44 4.00 -10.27 -3.71
C SER A 44 3.01 -9.94 -4.84
N ASP A 45 3.03 -10.75 -5.92
CA ASP A 45 2.03 -10.69 -6.98
C ASP A 45 0.60 -10.93 -6.45
N GLU A 46 0.45 -11.80 -5.46
CA GLU A 46 -0.85 -12.11 -4.83
C GLU A 46 -1.38 -10.89 -4.05
N ASP A 47 -0.51 -10.23 -3.27
CA ASP A 47 -0.87 -8.99 -2.57
C ASP A 47 -1.32 -7.92 -3.58
N TRP A 48 -0.64 -7.85 -4.73
CA TRP A 48 -0.96 -6.89 -5.77
C TRP A 48 -2.26 -7.22 -6.49
N ALA A 49 -2.52 -8.49 -6.80
CA ALA A 49 -3.79 -8.92 -7.39
C ALA A 49 -4.97 -8.53 -6.49
N ASN A 50 -4.86 -8.80 -5.19
CA ASN A 50 -5.89 -8.46 -4.20
C ASN A 50 -6.15 -6.94 -4.10
N LEU A 51 -5.10 -6.12 -4.18
CA LEU A 51 -5.25 -4.66 -4.17
C LEU A 51 -5.77 -4.13 -5.51
N ARG A 52 -5.28 -4.66 -6.63
CA ARG A 52 -5.55 -4.21 -7.99
C ARG A 52 -7.03 -4.26 -8.33
N ASP A 53 -7.77 -5.26 -7.85
CA ASP A 53 -9.22 -5.36 -8.04
C ASP A 53 -9.99 -4.16 -7.46
N VAL A 54 -9.50 -3.60 -6.35
CA VAL A 54 -10.07 -2.39 -5.74
C VAL A 54 -9.59 -1.15 -6.48
N VAL A 55 -8.31 -1.12 -6.86
CA VAL A 55 -7.72 0.00 -7.63
C VAL A 55 -8.38 0.18 -8.98
N GLN A 56 -8.65 -0.89 -9.73
CA GLN A 56 -9.27 -0.82 -11.06
C GLN A 56 -10.71 -0.29 -11.05
N LYS A 57 -11.40 -0.42 -9.91
CA LYS A 57 -12.73 0.17 -9.71
C LYS A 57 -12.65 1.68 -9.43
N MET A 58 -11.46 2.21 -9.20
CA MET A 58 -11.20 3.62 -8.99
C MET A 58 -10.49 4.26 -10.18
N THR A 59 -10.85 5.50 -10.48
CA THR A 59 -10.18 6.33 -11.49
C THR A 59 -9.19 7.32 -10.87
N LYS A 60 -8.98 7.26 -9.55
CA LYS A 60 -8.18 8.22 -8.78
C LYS A 60 -6.85 7.61 -8.33
N THR A 61 -5.84 8.47 -8.25
CA THR A 61 -4.59 8.19 -7.53
C THR A 61 -4.86 8.01 -6.05
N ALA A 62 -4.24 7.03 -5.41
CA ALA A 62 -4.45 6.76 -3.99
C ALA A 62 -3.18 6.32 -3.27
N TRP A 63 -2.95 6.81 -2.05
CA TRP A 63 -1.78 6.45 -1.27
C TRP A 63 -1.76 4.97 -0.89
N ILE A 64 -0.54 4.42 -0.90
CA ILE A 64 -0.18 3.14 -0.30
C ILE A 64 0.94 3.39 0.73
N GLY A 65 1.29 2.40 1.53
CA GLY A 65 2.25 2.55 2.64
C GLY A 65 3.70 2.73 2.19
N LEU A 66 3.94 2.98 0.91
CA LEU A 66 5.27 3.05 0.33
C LEU A 66 5.87 4.44 0.55
N TYR A 67 7.08 4.50 1.09
CA TYR A 67 7.84 5.74 1.27
C TYR A 67 9.34 5.51 1.07
N ASN A 68 10.08 6.57 0.76
CA ASN A 68 11.52 6.52 0.53
C ASN A 68 12.30 7.06 1.74
N ASP A 69 13.03 6.19 2.43
CA ASP A 69 13.92 6.54 3.54
C ASP A 69 15.38 6.55 3.06
N ILE A 70 15.86 7.72 2.63
CA ILE A 70 17.25 7.97 2.19
C ILE A 70 17.72 6.93 1.15
N ASN A 71 17.11 6.96 -0.05
CA ASN A 71 17.41 6.08 -1.20
C ASN A 71 17.03 4.60 -1.01
N SER A 72 16.13 4.29 -0.09
CA SER A 72 15.59 2.94 0.08
C SER A 72 14.07 3.01 0.26
N TRP A 73 13.34 2.38 -0.68
CA TRP A 73 11.89 2.29 -0.61
C TRP A 73 11.46 1.24 0.42
N ARG A 74 10.57 1.66 1.32
CA ARG A 74 10.09 0.88 2.45
C ARG A 74 8.59 1.01 2.60
N TRP A 75 8.00 0.03 3.26
CA TRP A 75 6.61 0.07 3.70
C TRP A 75 6.52 0.62 5.12
N SER A 76 5.54 1.51 5.35
CA SER A 76 5.24 2.10 6.66
C SER A 76 4.99 1.02 7.71
N TYR A 77 4.28 -0.04 7.32
CA TYR A 77 4.06 -1.18 8.18
C TYR A 77 5.38 -1.93 8.42
N GLN A 78 5.83 -1.92 9.67
CA GLN A 78 7.04 -2.58 10.15
C GLN A 78 8.35 -2.09 9.51
N ASN A 79 8.36 -0.96 8.80
CA ASN A 79 9.55 -0.41 8.16
C ASN A 79 10.25 -1.40 7.19
N LYS A 80 9.46 -2.27 6.54
CA LYS A 80 9.97 -3.38 5.73
C LYS A 80 10.39 -2.89 4.35
N GLU A 81 11.55 -3.33 3.87
CA GLU A 81 11.99 -3.06 2.49
C GLU A 81 11.04 -3.69 1.46
N ILE A 82 10.99 -3.11 0.26
CA ILE A 82 10.22 -3.69 -0.83
C ILE A 82 10.87 -5.00 -1.32
N ALA A 83 10.09 -6.06 -1.46
CA ALA A 83 10.47 -7.28 -2.17
C ALA A 83 9.78 -7.43 -3.53
N PHE A 84 8.79 -6.56 -3.80
CA PHE A 84 7.97 -6.55 -5.00
C PHE A 84 7.76 -5.09 -5.46
N SER A 85 7.67 -4.88 -6.78
CA SER A 85 7.29 -3.57 -7.31
C SER A 85 6.55 -3.66 -8.65
N THR A 86 5.69 -2.69 -8.90
CA THR A 86 5.00 -2.50 -10.18
C THR A 86 5.00 -1.01 -10.55
N TRP A 87 6.16 -0.39 -10.43
CA TRP A 87 6.36 1.00 -10.84
C TRP A 87 5.95 1.21 -12.29
N SER A 88 5.37 2.39 -12.56
CA SER A 88 5.09 2.81 -13.93
C SER A 88 6.40 2.99 -14.69
N SER A 89 6.36 2.92 -16.03
CA SER A 89 7.57 3.15 -16.83
C SER A 89 8.17 4.52 -16.52
N GLY A 90 9.45 4.53 -16.13
CA GLY A 90 10.18 5.74 -15.74
C GLY A 90 10.16 6.03 -14.24
N GLU A 91 9.33 5.34 -13.44
CA GLU A 91 9.20 5.56 -12.01
C GLU A 91 10.02 4.56 -11.17
N PRO A 92 10.39 4.92 -9.93
CA PRO A 92 10.23 6.25 -9.31
C PRO A 92 11.25 7.25 -9.87
N ASN A 93 10.79 8.44 -10.26
CA ASN A 93 11.64 9.43 -10.94
C ASN A 93 12.08 10.60 -10.04
N ASN A 94 11.52 10.70 -8.83
CA ASN A 94 11.75 11.79 -7.90
C ASN A 94 11.56 13.18 -8.54
N TYR A 95 10.39 13.43 -9.14
CA TYR A 95 10.16 14.63 -9.94
C TYR A 95 10.35 15.88 -9.09
N GLY A 96 11.21 16.80 -9.53
CA GLY A 96 11.53 18.02 -8.78
C GLY A 96 12.34 17.78 -7.49
N GLY A 97 12.73 16.55 -7.18
CA GLY A 97 13.59 16.21 -6.05
C GLY A 97 12.89 16.04 -4.71
N TYR A 98 11.56 15.97 -4.68
CA TYR A 98 10.75 15.92 -3.47
C TYR A 98 9.66 14.82 -3.46
N GLU A 99 9.67 13.90 -4.43
CA GLU A 99 8.72 12.78 -4.44
C GLU A 99 9.28 11.60 -3.65
N ALA A 100 8.70 11.37 -2.47
CA ALA A 100 9.19 10.38 -1.51
C ALA A 100 8.08 9.45 -0.99
N CYS A 101 6.88 9.53 -1.56
CA CYS A 101 5.72 8.74 -1.13
C CYS A 101 5.05 8.07 -2.33
N GLY A 102 4.79 6.77 -2.24
CA GLY A 102 4.21 5.97 -3.31
C GLY A 102 2.68 5.94 -3.28
N ALA A 103 2.09 6.00 -4.47
CA ALA A 103 0.65 5.88 -4.69
C ALA A 103 0.35 4.94 -5.88
N THR A 104 -0.85 4.39 -5.91
CA THR A 104 -1.35 3.70 -7.11
C THR A 104 -1.77 4.74 -8.16
N LYS A 105 -1.41 4.52 -9.42
CA LYS A 105 -1.82 5.32 -10.58
C LYS A 105 -2.30 4.36 -11.68
N GLY A 106 -3.61 4.11 -11.73
CA GLY A 106 -4.15 3.09 -12.63
C GLY A 106 -3.67 1.70 -12.23
N SER A 107 -2.96 0.99 -13.10
CA SER A 107 -2.51 -0.39 -12.88
C SER A 107 -1.06 -0.53 -12.38
N SER A 108 -0.43 0.56 -11.95
CA SER A 108 0.97 0.60 -11.52
C SER A 108 1.17 1.62 -10.38
N TRP A 109 2.41 1.75 -9.90
CA TRP A 109 2.77 2.71 -8.85
C TRP A 109 3.46 3.94 -9.43
N ASN A 110 3.37 5.05 -8.70
CA ASN A 110 4.16 6.25 -8.95
C ASN A 110 4.55 6.89 -7.60
N ASP A 111 5.71 7.53 -7.52
CA ASP A 111 6.08 8.43 -6.45
C ASP A 111 5.45 9.81 -6.64
N TYR A 112 5.15 10.47 -5.53
CA TYR A 112 4.56 11.80 -5.50
C TYR A 112 5.09 12.58 -4.29
N ASP A 113 4.90 13.90 -4.32
CA ASP A 113 5.06 14.76 -3.14
C ASP A 113 4.15 14.26 -2.03
N CYS A 114 4.75 13.89 -0.89
CA CYS A 114 4.06 13.39 0.29
C CYS A 114 2.98 14.34 0.85
N ASN A 115 3.04 15.63 0.48
CA ASN A 115 2.07 16.65 0.87
C ASN A 115 0.88 16.75 -0.09
N SER A 116 0.88 16.00 -1.20
CA SER A 116 -0.28 15.88 -2.08
C SER A 116 -1.48 15.29 -1.33
N LEU A 117 -2.69 15.72 -1.70
CA LEU A 117 -3.92 15.24 -1.08
C LEU A 117 -4.56 14.17 -1.96
N PHE A 118 -4.50 12.91 -1.52
CA PHE A 118 -5.12 11.79 -2.22
C PHE A 118 -6.01 10.97 -1.27
N PRO A 119 -7.01 10.24 -1.81
CA PRO A 119 -7.58 9.10 -1.11
C PRO A 119 -6.49 8.05 -0.84
N PHE A 120 -6.79 7.05 -0.02
CA PHE A 120 -5.76 6.11 0.42
C PHE A 120 -6.30 4.73 0.73
N PHE A 121 -5.45 3.72 0.57
CA PHE A 121 -5.77 2.34 0.92
C PHE A 121 -5.18 1.99 2.28
N CYS A 122 -6.00 1.49 3.18
CA CYS A 122 -5.55 0.86 4.41
C CYS A 122 -5.46 -0.65 4.23
N PHE A 123 -4.49 -1.25 4.91
CA PHE A 123 -4.41 -2.68 5.14
C PHE A 123 -5.38 -3.06 6.27
N ASN A 124 -6.39 -3.86 5.95
CA ASN A 124 -7.37 -4.33 6.91
C ASN A 124 -6.89 -5.63 7.56
N GLY A 125 -6.96 -5.66 8.88
CA GLY A 125 -6.87 -6.87 9.67
C GLY A 125 -7.40 -6.58 11.06
N LYS A 126 -8.04 -7.58 11.66
CA LYS A 126 -8.57 -7.43 13.01
C LYS A 126 -7.39 -7.24 13.97
N LYS A 127 -7.38 -6.11 14.68
CA LYS A 127 -6.61 -5.99 15.92
C LYS A 127 -7.16 -6.95 16.96
#